data_AF-A0A8C6TAA9-F1
#
_entry.id   AF-A0A8C6TAA9-F1
#
_cell.length_a   1.000
_cell.length_b   1.000
_cell.length_c   1.000
_cell.angle_alpha   90.00
_cell.angle_beta   90.00
_cell.angle_gamma   90.00
#
_symmetry.space_group_name_H-M   'P 1'
#
loop_
_entity.id
_entity.type
_entity.pdbx_description
1 polymer ?
#
loop_
_entity_poly.entity_id
_entity_poly.type
_entity_poly.pdbx_seq_one_letter_code
_entity_poly.pdbx_strand_id
1 'polypeptide(L)'
;MLGRKVILIRFFKLLTGRFSLRCYKCSDYTGRCHNVQECTYEDSCISISERGGKTIRQCLRYTDCDNSRLQQMFPSISGFTYRCCSSNLCNSSGASAASIAPYSLLAPALLALRSAWL
;
A
#
# COMPACT_ATOMS: atom_id res chain seq x y z
N MET A 1 -42.44 0.52 -24.66
CA MET A 1 -41.39 1.55 -24.48
C MET A 1 -40.37 1.08 -23.44
N LEU A 2 -39.55 0.07 -23.79
CA LEU A 2 -38.67 -0.64 -22.87
C LEU A 2 -37.25 -0.78 -23.46
N GLY A 3 -36.64 0.32 -23.89
CA GLY A 3 -35.42 0.25 -24.71
C GLY A 3 -34.37 1.33 -24.52
N ARG A 4 -34.49 2.21 -23.52
CA ARG A 4 -33.60 3.40 -23.43
C ARG A 4 -32.86 3.62 -22.11
N LYS A 5 -33.09 2.81 -21.06
CA LYS A 5 -32.46 3.00 -19.74
C LYS A 5 -31.31 2.03 -19.41
N VAL A 6 -31.15 0.93 -20.15
CA VAL A 6 -30.17 -0.13 -19.79
C VAL A 6 -28.79 0.09 -20.42
N ILE A 7 -28.68 0.94 -21.44
CA ILE A 7 -27.40 1.18 -22.15
C ILE A 7 -26.43 2.02 -21.31
N LEU A 8 -26.90 2.80 -20.33
CA LEU A 8 -26.06 3.72 -19.57
C LEU A 8 -25.35 3.10 -18.35
N ILE A 9 -25.58 1.80 -18.04
CA ILE A 9 -24.94 1.14 -16.87
C ILE A 9 -23.75 0.25 -17.31
N ARG A 10 -23.35 0.30 -18.59
CA ARG A 10 -22.17 -0.41 -19.11
C ARG A 10 -20.95 0.51 -19.33
N PHE A 11 -20.78 1.56 -18.50
CA PHE A 11 -19.76 2.60 -18.74
C PHE A 11 -18.69 2.81 -17.65
N PHE A 12 -18.56 1.95 -16.62
CA PHE A 12 -17.52 2.20 -15.59
C PHE A 12 -16.92 0.94 -14.98
N LYS A 13 -16.37 0.03 -15.81
CA LYS A 13 -15.54 -1.09 -15.32
C LYS A 13 -14.24 -1.32 -16.10
N LEU A 14 -13.74 -0.32 -16.83
CA LEU A 14 -12.53 -0.45 -17.66
C LEU A 14 -11.51 0.69 -17.49
N LEU A 15 -11.45 1.28 -16.30
CA LEU A 15 -10.39 2.24 -15.94
C LEU A 15 -9.75 1.88 -14.59
N THR A 16 -9.60 0.59 -14.27
CA THR A 16 -8.48 0.19 -13.41
C THR A 16 -7.25 0.11 -14.29
N GLY A 17 -6.74 1.26 -14.70
CA GLY A 17 -5.35 1.33 -15.16
C GLY A 17 -4.52 0.71 -14.04
N ARG A 18 -3.76 -0.35 -14.34
CA ARG A 18 -2.63 -0.73 -13.49
C ARG A 18 -1.71 0.48 -13.55
N PHE A 19 -1.93 1.43 -12.64
CA PHE A 19 -0.98 2.50 -12.41
C PHE A 19 0.26 1.76 -11.92
N SER A 20 1.27 1.71 -12.78
CA SER A 20 2.55 1.12 -12.43
C SER A 20 3.03 1.82 -11.18
N LEU A 21 3.11 1.09 -10.06
CA LEU A 21 3.41 1.68 -8.77
C LEU A 21 4.81 2.28 -8.83
N ARG A 22 4.97 3.53 -8.42
CA ARG A 22 6.28 4.17 -8.36
C ARG A 22 6.76 4.24 -6.93
N CYS A 23 8.01 3.88 -6.69
CA CYS A 23 8.63 3.92 -5.37
C CYS A 23 10.00 4.57 -5.45
N TYR A 24 10.49 5.12 -4.35
CA TYR A 24 11.88 5.54 -4.25
C TYR A 24 12.80 4.32 -4.09
N LYS A 25 13.96 4.34 -4.76
CA LYS A 25 14.98 3.29 -4.71
C LYS A 25 16.33 3.84 -4.25
N CYS A 26 16.81 3.43 -3.09
CA CYS A 26 18.13 3.83 -2.57
C CYS A 26 18.60 2.88 -1.46
N SER A 27 19.90 2.90 -1.19
CA SER A 27 20.54 2.10 -0.15
C SER A 27 21.70 2.90 0.42
N ASP A 28 21.37 3.96 1.17
CA ASP A 28 22.32 5.02 1.51
C ASP A 28 22.13 5.50 2.96
N TYR A 29 23.18 6.11 3.51
CA TYR A 29 23.20 6.67 4.87
C TYR A 29 22.73 8.13 4.93
N THR A 30 22.54 8.78 3.78
CA THR A 30 22.22 10.21 3.70
C THR A 30 20.74 10.52 4.01
N GLY A 31 19.87 9.50 3.99
CA GLY A 31 18.42 9.64 4.16
C GLY A 31 17.69 10.39 3.04
N ARG A 32 18.44 10.99 2.09
CA ARG A 32 17.94 11.72 0.93
C ARG A 32 17.88 10.77 -0.27
N CYS A 33 16.66 10.50 -0.73
CA CYS A 33 16.41 9.55 -1.80
C CYS A 33 15.59 10.23 -2.89
N HIS A 34 16.21 10.47 -4.04
CA HIS A 34 15.57 11.12 -5.19
C HIS A 34 15.37 10.18 -6.39
N ASN A 35 15.96 8.99 -6.34
CA ASN A 35 15.83 8.01 -7.42
C ASN A 35 14.46 7.34 -7.34
N VAL A 36 13.67 7.53 -8.39
CA VAL A 36 12.34 6.94 -8.54
C VAL A 36 12.44 5.72 -9.44
N GLN A 37 11.93 4.59 -8.96
CA GLN A 37 11.79 3.34 -9.67
C GLN A 37 10.31 3.06 -9.95
N GLU A 38 10.03 2.57 -11.15
CA GLU A 38 8.73 2.02 -11.51
C GLU A 38 8.70 0.51 -11.20
N CYS A 39 7.70 0.06 -10.45
CA CYS A 39 7.55 -1.32 -10.00
C CYS A 39 6.77 -2.14 -11.03
N THR A 40 7.36 -3.24 -11.50
CA THR A 40 6.77 -4.06 -12.58
C THR A 40 5.86 -5.16 -12.05
N TYR A 41 6.30 -5.89 -11.03
CA TYR A 41 5.59 -7.05 -10.47
C TYR A 41 5.20 -6.87 -9.00
N GLU A 42 5.73 -5.83 -8.38
CA GLU A 42 5.55 -5.48 -6.99
C GLU A 42 4.37 -4.52 -6.83
N ASP A 43 3.62 -4.73 -5.75
CA ASP A 43 2.40 -3.99 -5.42
C ASP A 43 2.57 -3.05 -4.20
N SER A 44 3.79 -2.97 -3.64
CA SER A 44 4.10 -2.06 -2.53
C SER A 44 5.51 -1.44 -2.60
N CYS A 45 5.69 -0.34 -1.89
CA CYS A 45 6.99 0.24 -1.59
C CYS A 45 7.40 -0.14 -0.17
N ILE A 46 8.70 -0.39 0.05
CA ILE A 46 9.28 -0.58 1.38
C ILE A 46 10.27 0.54 1.74
N SER A 47 10.35 0.86 3.03
CA SER A 47 11.42 1.63 3.64
C SER A 47 11.93 0.89 4.88
N ILE A 48 13.21 0.54 4.90
CA ILE A 48 13.90 -0.13 6.01
C ILE A 48 14.90 0.85 6.60
N SER A 49 14.88 1.00 7.93
CA SER A 49 15.85 1.81 8.67
C SER A 49 16.62 0.91 9.62
N GLU A 50 17.92 0.79 9.39
CA GLU A 50 18.86 0.06 10.24
C GLU A 50 19.32 0.95 11.42
N ARG A 51 19.69 0.34 12.56
CA ARG A 51 20.26 1.06 13.71
C ARG A 51 21.50 1.91 13.39
N GLY A 52 22.28 1.52 12.38
CA GLY A 52 23.45 2.24 11.88
C GLY A 52 23.14 3.45 10.98
N GLY A 53 21.87 3.86 10.87
CA GLY A 53 21.45 5.03 10.08
C GLY A 53 21.29 4.76 8.58
N LYS A 54 21.59 3.54 8.11
CA LYS A 54 21.33 3.14 6.72
C LYS A 54 19.84 3.04 6.47
N THR A 55 19.37 3.69 5.42
CA THR A 55 17.98 3.56 4.95
C THR A 55 17.95 2.87 3.59
N ILE A 56 17.17 1.80 3.47
CA ILE A 56 16.95 1.07 2.22
C ILE A 56 15.52 1.28 1.77
N ARG A 57 15.33 1.69 0.53
CA ARG A 57 14.01 1.90 -0.08
C ARG A 57 13.97 1.22 -1.43
N GLN A 58 12.88 0.53 -1.74
CA GLN A 58 12.67 -0.13 -3.03
C GLN A 58 11.22 -0.61 -3.19
N CYS A 59 10.92 -1.13 -4.37
CA CYS A 59 9.72 -1.92 -4.61
C CYS A 59 9.78 -3.26 -3.88
N LEU A 60 8.63 -3.73 -3.37
CA LEU A 60 8.47 -5.05 -2.75
C LEU A 60 7.02 -5.52 -2.89
N ARG A 61 6.76 -6.82 -2.94
CA ARG A 61 5.38 -7.31 -2.81
C ARG A 61 4.88 -7.14 -1.39
N TYR A 62 3.62 -6.77 -1.23
CA TYR A 62 3.06 -6.60 0.11
C TYR A 62 3.10 -7.91 0.92
N THR A 63 3.02 -9.06 0.24
CA THR A 63 3.18 -10.39 0.86
C THR A 63 4.56 -10.66 1.45
N ASP A 64 5.59 -9.99 0.94
CA ASP A 64 6.97 -10.09 1.45
C ASP A 64 7.26 -9.06 2.54
N CYS A 65 6.30 -8.17 2.84
CA CYS A 65 6.39 -7.20 3.93
C CYS A 65 6.14 -7.85 5.31
N ASP A 66 6.91 -8.89 5.62
CA ASP A 66 6.90 -9.59 6.89
C ASP A 66 8.30 -9.63 7.50
N ASN A 67 8.39 -9.49 8.82
CA ASN A 67 9.67 -9.46 9.52
C ASN A 67 10.55 -10.68 9.22
N SER A 68 9.96 -11.88 9.15
CA SER A 68 10.67 -13.14 8.89
C SER A 68 11.26 -13.17 7.47
N ARG A 69 10.49 -12.68 6.49
CA ARG A 69 10.93 -12.59 5.08
C ARG A 69 11.98 -11.51 4.89
N LEU A 70 11.79 -10.37 5.52
CA LEU A 70 12.76 -9.27 5.49
C LEU A 70 14.10 -9.68 6.12
N GLN A 71 14.09 -10.44 7.21
CA GLN A 71 15.34 -10.98 7.79
C GLN A 71 16.08 -11.94 6.84
N GLN A 72 15.35 -12.73 6.03
CA GLN A 72 15.95 -13.61 5.04
C GLN A 72 16.50 -12.84 3.83
N MET A 73 15.82 -11.78 3.40
CA MET A 73 16.24 -10.95 2.26
C MET A 73 17.36 -9.96 2.62
N PHE A 74 17.41 -9.49 3.87
CA PHE A 74 18.41 -8.55 4.38
C PHE A 74 19.20 -9.15 5.56
N PRO A 75 19.89 -10.30 5.38
CA PRO A 75 20.56 -11.00 6.47
C PRO A 75 21.72 -10.21 7.09
N SER A 76 22.24 -9.21 6.37
CA SER A 76 23.34 -8.36 6.84
C SER A 76 22.92 -7.32 7.87
N ILE A 77 21.62 -7.11 8.10
CA ILE A 77 21.10 -6.03 8.96
C ILE A 77 20.65 -6.60 10.31
N SER A 78 21.43 -6.32 11.36
CA SER A 78 21.14 -6.77 12.73
C SER A 78 20.19 -5.80 13.44
N GLY A 79 18.89 -5.99 13.24
CA GLY A 79 17.84 -5.17 13.86
C GLY A 79 17.49 -3.93 13.04
N PHE A 80 16.29 -3.97 12.45
CA PHE A 80 15.76 -2.91 11.60
C PHE A 80 14.31 -2.59 11.95
N THR A 81 13.90 -1.39 11.57
CA THR A 81 12.49 -1.02 11.49
C THR A 81 12.09 -0.93 10.02
N TYR A 82 10.87 -1.34 9.69
CA TYR A 82 10.41 -1.32 8.31
C TYR A 82 9.00 -0.76 8.20
N ARG A 83 8.68 -0.20 7.03
CA ARG A 83 7.34 0.26 6.66
C ARG A 83 7.06 -0.11 5.21
N CYS A 84 5.85 -0.60 4.95
CA CYS A 84 5.35 -0.79 3.59
C CYS A 84 4.08 0.03 3.33
N CYS A 85 3.86 0.36 2.06
CA CYS A 85 2.70 1.12 1.60
C CYS A 85 2.43 0.87 0.11
N SER A 86 1.19 1.02 -0.35
CA SER A 86 0.77 0.70 -1.74
C SER A 86 0.22 1.95 -2.43
N SER A 87 1.03 3.01 -2.47
CA SER A 87 0.68 4.26 -3.17
C SER A 87 1.92 4.88 -3.80
N ASN A 88 1.74 5.65 -4.87
CA ASN A 88 2.88 6.23 -5.58
C ASN A 88 3.74 7.08 -4.66
N LEU A 89 5.04 6.80 -4.66
CA LEU A 89 6.09 7.51 -3.94
C LEU A 89 5.85 7.58 -2.43
N CYS A 90 5.08 6.63 -1.88
CA CYS A 90 4.67 6.64 -0.46
C CYS A 90 5.83 6.39 0.52
N ASN A 91 6.98 5.91 0.03
CA ASN A 91 8.22 5.72 0.79
C ASN A 91 9.16 6.96 0.73
N SER A 92 8.62 8.17 0.54
CA SER A 92 9.38 9.40 0.31
C SER A 92 10.19 9.92 1.51
N SER A 93 9.89 9.51 2.74
CA SER A 93 10.64 9.90 3.95
C SER A 93 10.23 9.02 5.12
N GLY A 94 11.02 9.00 6.20
CA GLY A 94 10.89 8.15 7.40
C GLY A 94 9.64 8.41 8.24
N ALA A 95 8.47 8.44 7.61
CA ALA A 95 7.21 8.48 8.30
C ALA A 95 7.00 7.11 8.94
N SER A 96 7.23 7.06 10.23
CA SER A 96 6.69 6.09 11.17
C SER A 96 5.15 6.11 11.02
N ALA A 97 4.58 5.42 10.04
CA ALA A 97 3.19 5.04 10.18
C ALA A 97 3.19 3.75 10.95
N ALA A 98 2.80 3.87 12.21
CA ALA A 98 2.14 2.79 12.91
C ALA A 98 1.18 2.11 11.92
N SER A 99 1.40 0.82 11.72
CA SER A 99 0.47 -0.09 11.08
C SER A 99 -0.91 0.17 11.69
N ILE A 100 -1.78 0.85 10.95
CA ILE A 100 -3.18 0.96 11.34
C ILE A 100 -3.74 -0.42 11.02
N ALA A 101 -3.75 -1.29 12.03
CA ALA A 101 -4.54 -2.50 12.01
C ALA A 101 -5.98 -2.07 11.70
N PRO A 102 -6.61 -2.59 10.63
CA PRO A 102 -8.03 -2.38 10.45
C PRO A 102 -8.73 -3.15 11.57
N TYR A 103 -9.09 -2.45 12.64
CA TYR A 103 -10.09 -2.95 13.57
C TYR A 103 -11.40 -3.03 12.79
N SER A 104 -11.72 -4.25 12.36
CA SER A 104 -12.99 -4.64 11.78
C SER A 104 -14.13 -4.24 12.73
N LEU A 105 -14.79 -3.11 12.47
CA LEU A 105 -16.05 -2.79 13.12
C LEU A 105 -17.17 -3.58 12.43
N LEU A 106 -17.47 -4.74 13.01
CA LEU A 106 -18.70 -5.47 12.74
C LEU A 106 -19.86 -4.87 13.55
N ALA A 107 -21.00 -4.77 12.86
CA ALA A 107 -22.38 -4.89 13.36
C ALA A 107 -23.13 -3.59 13.78
N PRO A 108 -24.47 -3.63 13.88
CA PRO A 108 -25.45 -3.74 12.79
C PRO A 108 -26.63 -2.75 12.97
N ALA A 109 -27.40 -2.38 11.94
CA ALA A 109 -28.66 -1.63 12.13
C ALA A 109 -29.74 -1.97 11.08
N LEU A 110 -30.41 -3.11 11.29
CA LEU A 110 -31.61 -3.57 10.57
C LEU A 110 -32.91 -3.05 11.21
N LEU A 111 -33.14 -1.73 11.29
CA LEU A 111 -34.34 -1.21 11.99
C LEU A 111 -35.07 -0.02 11.31
N ALA A 112 -35.08 0.07 9.97
CA ALA A 112 -35.86 1.13 9.29
C ALA A 112 -36.96 0.61 8.34
N LEU A 113 -37.35 -0.67 8.42
CA LEU A 113 -38.49 -1.22 7.66
C LEU A 113 -39.85 -1.02 8.36
N ARG A 114 -39.96 -0.21 9.42
CA ARG A 114 -41.16 -0.17 10.27
C ARG A 114 -41.83 1.20 10.49
N SER A 115 -41.80 2.11 9.52
CA SER A 115 -42.64 3.32 9.63
C SER A 115 -43.25 3.87 8.33
N ALA A 116 -43.18 3.15 7.20
CA ALA A 116 -43.85 3.58 5.96
C ALA A 116 -45.30 3.07 5.82
N TRP A 117 -45.89 2.52 6.90
CA TRP A 117 -47.31 2.15 6.98
C TRP A 117 -47.99 2.93 8.12
N LEU A 118 -47.84 4.26 8.10
CA LEU A 118 -48.72 5.22 8.77
C LEU A 118 -48.88 6.42 7.85
#